data_AF-A0A4R2C7F3-F1
#
_entry.id   AF-A0A4R2C7F3-F1
#
_cell.length_a   1.000
_cell.length_b   1.000
_cell.length_c   1.000
_cell.angle_alpha   90.00
_cell.angle_beta   90.00
_cell.angle_gamma   90.00
#
_symmetry.space_group_name_H-M   'P 1'
#
loop_
_entity.id
_entity.type
_entity.pdbx_description
1 polymer ?
#
loop_
_entity_poly.entity_id
_entity_poly.type
_entity_poly.pdbx_seq_one_letter_code
_entity_poly.pdbx_strand_id
1 'polypeptide(L)'
;MTRVNAFSLAISPANPQIVWMEGYERDEATRYIWQSDDGGLKFRPVLDQSRATLYNGNQMWASPVDPDLLYFSYGTSFANYGADLYRFRPSTGELSKQHNHYDGIPSLAFSPADPTVLYLGLAEER
;
A
#
# COMPACT_ATOMS: atom_id res chain seq x y z
N MET A 1 2.39 -19.36 16.47
CA MET A 1 3.00 -18.88 15.22
C MET A 1 1.88 -18.36 14.36
N THR A 2 1.87 -17.06 14.08
CA THR A 2 0.81 -16.40 13.32
C THR A 2 0.81 -16.90 11.87
N ARG A 3 -0.37 -17.17 11.32
CA ARG A 3 -0.53 -17.63 9.94
C ARG A 3 -1.02 -16.47 9.06
N VAL A 4 -0.13 -15.98 8.19
CA VAL A 4 -0.42 -14.86 7.30
C VAL A 4 -0.33 -15.33 5.85
N ASN A 5 -1.34 -15.03 5.05
CA ASN A 5 -1.25 -15.12 3.59
C ASN A 5 -0.75 -13.78 3.06
N ALA A 6 0.37 -13.78 2.34
CA ALA A 6 0.90 -12.61 1.66
C ALA A 6 0.34 -12.52 0.23
N PHE A 7 -0.27 -11.40 -0.14
CA PHE A 7 -0.85 -11.24 -1.49
C PHE A 7 -0.09 -10.25 -2.37
N SER A 8 0.47 -9.19 -1.77
CA SER A 8 1.31 -8.23 -2.47
C SER A 8 2.46 -7.78 -1.59
N LEU A 9 3.55 -7.35 -2.22
CA LEU A 9 4.74 -6.84 -1.55
C LEU A 9 5.34 -5.67 -2.33
N ALA A 10 5.99 -4.77 -1.61
CA ALA A 10 6.77 -3.67 -2.15
C ALA A 10 8.12 -3.60 -1.43
N ILE A 11 9.21 -3.67 -2.18
CA ILE A 11 10.57 -3.48 -1.66
C ILE A 11 10.94 -2.02 -1.87
N SER A 12 11.46 -1.33 -0.85
CA SER A 12 11.86 0.06 -1.01
C SER A 12 13.07 0.20 -1.95
N PRO A 13 12.99 1.01 -3.01
CA PRO A 13 14.15 1.33 -3.84
C PRO A 13 15.20 2.15 -3.08
N ALA A 14 14.77 2.94 -2.08
CA ALA A 14 15.67 3.76 -1.26
C ALA A 14 16.44 2.93 -0.21
N ASN A 15 15.87 1.80 0.24
CA ASN A 15 16.53 0.89 1.17
C ASN A 15 15.96 -0.54 1.03
N PRO A 16 16.68 -1.49 0.42
CA PRO A 16 16.17 -2.85 0.20
C PRO A 16 15.96 -3.67 1.48
N GLN A 17 16.40 -3.18 2.65
CA GLN A 17 16.06 -3.79 3.94
C GLN A 17 14.60 -3.51 4.34
N ILE A 18 13.98 -2.46 3.79
CA ILE A 18 12.57 -2.15 4.02
C ILE A 18 11.72 -2.87 2.97
N VAL A 19 10.88 -3.79 3.45
CA VAL A 19 9.90 -4.50 2.63
C VAL A 19 8.53 -4.37 3.27
N TRP A 20 7.53 -3.96 2.50
CA TRP A 20 6.13 -3.97 2.92
C TRP A 20 5.39 -5.12 2.28
N MET A 21 4.37 -5.61 2.98
CA MET A 21 3.54 -6.72 2.53
C MET A 21 2.08 -6.48 2.96
N GLU A 22 1.13 -6.57 2.04
CA GLU A 22 -0.28 -6.74 2.42
C GLU A 22 -0.52 -8.22 2.70
N GLY A 23 -1.13 -8.50 3.84
CA GLY A 23 -1.43 -9.86 4.21
C GLY A 23 -2.65 -10.02 5.10
N TYR A 24 -3.31 -11.16 4.90
CA TYR A 24 -4.42 -11.62 5.71
C TYR A 24 -3.95 -12.54 6.83
N GLU A 25 -4.07 -12.06 8.06
CA GLU A 25 -3.86 -12.86 9.26
C GLU A 25 -5.09 -13.74 9.50
N ARG A 26 -4.89 -15.06 9.42
CA ARG A 26 -6.00 -16.03 9.44
C ARG A 26 -6.65 -16.18 10.80
N ASP A 27 -5.87 -16.01 11.87
CA ASP A 27 -6.34 -16.27 13.23
C ASP A 27 -7.20 -15.10 13.74
N GLU A 28 -6.91 -13.87 13.31
CA GLU A 28 -7.68 -12.66 13.62
C GLU A 28 -8.70 -12.27 12.54
N ALA A 29 -8.74 -13.02 11.43
CA ALA A 29 -9.55 -12.71 10.25
C ALA A 29 -9.39 -11.25 9.78
N THR A 30 -8.18 -10.71 9.86
CA THR A 30 -7.88 -9.29 9.66
C THR A 30 -6.75 -9.11 8.65
N ARG A 31 -6.85 -8.04 7.86
CA ARG A 31 -5.78 -7.61 6.96
C ARG A 31 -4.92 -6.55 7.61
N TYR A 32 -3.63 -6.63 7.29
CA TYR A 32 -2.64 -5.67 7.71
C TYR A 32 -1.69 -5.35 6.55
N ILE A 33 -1.13 -4.14 6.58
CA ILE A 33 0.18 -3.90 5.98
C ILE A 33 1.23 -4.22 7.04
N TRP A 34 2.16 -5.09 6.67
CA TRP A 34 3.31 -5.49 7.46
C TRP A 34 4.57 -4.80 6.93
N GLN A 35 5.55 -4.60 7.80
CA GLN A 35 6.87 -4.09 7.44
C GLN A 35 7.97 -5.02 7.96
N SER A 36 8.98 -5.24 7.13
CA SER A 36 10.29 -5.77 7.48
C SER A 36 11.34 -4.66 7.47
N ASP A 37 12.33 -4.77 8.36
CA ASP A 37 13.54 -3.96 8.43
C ASP A 37 14.82 -4.78 8.20
N ASP A 38 14.68 -6.04 7.78
CA ASP A 38 15.75 -7.02 7.57
C ASP A 38 15.64 -7.72 6.20
N GLY A 39 15.09 -7.02 5.21
CA GLY A 39 15.04 -7.51 3.82
C GLY A 39 14.00 -8.59 3.57
N GLY A 40 13.00 -8.69 4.44
CA GLY A 40 11.88 -9.63 4.34
C GLY A 40 12.07 -10.93 5.14
N LEU A 41 13.02 -10.99 6.08
CA LEU A 41 13.20 -12.16 6.93
C LEU A 41 12.19 -12.18 8.10
N LYS A 42 11.86 -11.02 8.65
CA LYS A 42 10.88 -10.83 9.71
C LYS A 42 9.96 -9.67 9.40
N PHE A 43 8.71 -9.77 9.85
CA PHE A 43 7.68 -8.76 9.62
C PHE A 43 6.95 -8.43 10.92
N ARG A 44 6.53 -7.17 11.05
CA ARG A 44 5.61 -6.68 12.08
C ARG A 44 4.45 -5.91 11.46
N PRO A 45 3.24 -5.94 12.02
CA PRO A 45 2.13 -5.17 11.48
C PRO A 45 2.40 -3.68 11.72
N VAL A 46 2.08 -2.84 10.73
CA VAL A 46 2.25 -1.38 10.80
C VAL A 46 0.97 -0.62 10.48
N LEU A 47 0.01 -1.25 9.79
CA LEU A 47 -1.31 -0.68 9.53
C LEU A 47 -2.35 -1.78 9.54
N ASP A 48 -3.47 -1.55 10.22
CA ASP A 48 -4.61 -2.45 10.29
C ASP A 48 -5.79 -1.96 9.41
N GLN A 49 -6.66 -2.88 8.99
CA GLN A 49 -7.79 -2.59 8.11
C GLN A 49 -8.88 -1.67 8.72
N SER A 50 -8.84 -1.32 10.01
CA SER A 50 -9.78 -0.34 10.58
C SER A 50 -9.43 1.10 10.18
N ARG A 51 -8.19 1.32 9.73
CA ARG A 51 -7.67 2.64 9.35
C ARG A 51 -7.66 2.90 7.84
N ALA A 52 -7.72 1.84 7.03
CA ALA A 52 -7.74 1.91 5.57
C ALA A 52 -8.47 0.69 4.97
N THR A 53 -9.03 0.84 3.77
CA THR A 53 -9.66 -0.28 3.08
C THR A 53 -8.58 -1.20 2.50
N LEU A 54 -8.38 -2.33 3.17
CA LEU A 54 -7.46 -3.38 2.72
C LEU A 54 -8.24 -4.56 2.12
N TYR A 55 -7.72 -5.12 1.04
CA TYR A 55 -8.23 -6.31 0.35
C TYR A 55 -7.06 -7.17 -0.09
N ASN A 56 -7.33 -8.42 -0.48
CA ASN A 56 -6.27 -9.33 -0.93
C ASN A 56 -5.63 -8.77 -2.21
N GLY A 57 -4.41 -8.23 -2.09
CA GLY A 57 -3.66 -7.67 -3.20
C GLY A 57 -3.89 -6.18 -3.45
N ASN A 58 -4.00 -5.36 -2.39
CA ASN A 58 -3.79 -3.91 -2.54
C ASN A 58 -2.52 -3.64 -3.35
N GLN A 59 -2.62 -2.77 -4.35
CA GLN A 59 -1.43 -2.27 -5.05
C GLN A 59 -0.64 -1.36 -4.11
N MET A 60 0.68 -1.53 -4.10
CA MET A 60 1.59 -0.85 -3.17
C MET A 60 2.82 -0.33 -3.91
N TRP A 61 3.23 0.90 -3.60
CA TRP A 61 4.36 1.57 -4.22
C TRP A 61 5.20 2.29 -3.17
N ALA A 62 6.40 1.78 -2.97
CA ALA A 62 7.40 2.40 -2.12
C ALA A 62 7.98 3.66 -2.78
N SER A 63 8.17 4.73 -2.01
CA SER A 63 8.88 5.91 -2.49
C SER A 63 10.33 5.53 -2.88
N PRO A 64 10.83 6.03 -4.02
CA PRO A 64 12.19 5.76 -4.47
C PRO A 64 13.26 6.53 -3.69
N VAL A 65 12.87 7.53 -2.89
CA VAL A 65 13.79 8.42 -2.17
C VAL A 65 13.53 8.49 -0.67
N ASP A 66 12.45 7.88 -0.19
CA ASP A 66 12.06 7.89 1.22
C ASP A 66 11.67 6.48 1.68
N PRO A 67 12.52 5.80 2.46
CA PRO A 67 12.28 4.42 2.87
C PRO A 67 11.16 4.27 3.92
N ASP A 68 10.59 5.37 4.43
CA ASP A 68 9.45 5.34 5.36
C ASP A 68 8.14 5.78 4.67
N LEU A 69 8.13 5.92 3.34
CA LEU A 69 6.95 6.38 2.60
C LEU A 69 6.40 5.29 1.69
N LEU A 70 5.20 4.81 2.01
CA LEU A 70 4.44 3.84 1.24
C LEU A 70 3.16 4.48 0.69
N TYR A 71 2.94 4.31 -0.61
CA TYR A 71 1.64 4.55 -1.24
C TYR A 71 0.94 3.22 -1.47
N PHE A 72 -0.38 3.20 -1.35
CA PHE A 72 -1.20 2.05 -1.75
C PHE A 72 -2.61 2.51 -2.14
N SER A 73 -3.35 1.70 -2.88
CA SER A 73 -4.67 2.08 -3.38
C SER A 73 -5.79 1.13 -2.96
N TYR A 74 -6.99 1.68 -2.94
CA TYR A 74 -8.26 0.97 -3.00
C TYR A 74 -9.15 1.66 -4.03
N GLY A 75 -9.88 0.90 -4.83
CA GLY A 75 -10.87 1.46 -5.76
C GLY A 75 -11.93 0.43 -6.11
N THR A 76 -13.14 0.91 -6.42
CA THR A 76 -14.22 0.09 -6.94
C THR A 76 -15.24 0.93 -7.70
N SER A 77 -15.79 0.35 -8.77
CA SER A 77 -16.96 0.86 -9.50
C SER A 77 -18.27 0.72 -8.70
N PHE A 78 -18.29 -0.12 -7.67
CA PHE A 78 -19.49 -0.37 -6.88
C PHE A 78 -20.04 0.93 -6.27
N ALA A 79 -21.33 1.19 -6.52
CA ALA A 79 -22.03 2.36 -6.03
C ALA A 79 -21.35 3.70 -6.37
N ASN A 80 -20.60 3.77 -7.48
CA ASN A 80 -19.81 4.93 -7.89
C ASN A 80 -18.85 5.41 -6.78
N TYR A 81 -18.22 4.47 -6.06
CA TYR A 81 -17.33 4.79 -4.97
C TYR A 81 -16.11 5.59 -5.44
N GLY A 82 -15.44 5.16 -6.52
CA GLY A 82 -14.22 5.78 -7.03
C GLY A 82 -12.95 5.11 -6.51
N ALA A 83 -11.89 5.89 -6.29
CA ALA A 83 -10.59 5.38 -5.85
C ALA A 83 -9.89 6.28 -4.82
N ASP A 84 -9.34 5.64 -3.80
CA ASP A 84 -8.48 6.23 -2.79
C ASP A 84 -7.00 5.91 -3.10
N LEU A 85 -6.16 6.95 -3.11
CA LEU A 85 -4.70 6.83 -3.02
C LEU A 85 -4.29 7.17 -1.59
N TYR A 86 -3.86 6.16 -0.85
CA TYR A 86 -3.32 6.32 0.50
C TYR A 86 -1.84 6.70 0.45
N ARG A 87 -1.44 7.54 1.40
CA ARG A 87 -0.05 7.91 1.70
C ARG A 87 0.22 7.62 3.17
N PHE A 88 1.15 6.72 3.45
CA PHE A 88 1.38 6.18 4.78
C PHE A 88 2.86 6.27 5.20
N ARG A 89 3.09 6.68 6.46
CA ARG A 89 4.41 6.69 7.12
C ARG A 89 4.40 5.80 8.36
N PRO A 90 4.93 4.56 8.27
CA PRO A 90 4.96 3.62 9.39
C PRO A 90 5.64 4.15 10.65
N SER A 91 6.73 4.93 10.54
CA SER A 91 7.47 5.41 11.71
C SER A 91 6.66 6.35 12.62
N THR A 92 5.73 7.10 12.05
CA THR A 92 4.87 8.07 12.77
C THR A 92 3.43 7.62 12.88
N GLY A 93 3.03 6.62 12.09
CA GLY A 93 1.65 6.23 11.91
C GLY A 93 0.82 7.24 11.09
N GLU A 94 1.43 8.28 10.51
CA GLU A 94 0.73 9.26 9.66
C GLU A 94 0.10 8.56 8.46
N LEU A 95 -1.21 8.71 8.31
CA LEU A 95 -1.99 8.18 7.19
C LEU A 95 -2.88 9.29 6.65
N SER A 96 -2.78 9.54 5.35
CA SER A 96 -3.68 10.43 4.62
C SER A 96 -4.14 9.75 3.34
N LYS A 97 -5.20 10.26 2.72
CA LYS A 97 -5.68 9.78 1.42
C LYS A 97 -6.17 10.92 0.55
N GLN A 98 -6.05 10.73 -0.75
CA GLN A 98 -6.71 11.54 -1.77
C GLN A 98 -7.71 10.67 -2.51
N HIS A 99 -8.87 11.24 -2.83
CA HIS A 99 -9.98 10.54 -3.46
C HIS A 99 -10.24 11.07 -4.87
N ASN A 100 -10.60 10.19 -5.81
CA ASN A 100 -10.99 10.54 -7.17
C ASN A 100 -12.12 9.64 -7.69
N HIS A 101 -12.71 10.01 -8.83
CA HIS A 101 -13.90 9.38 -9.39
C HIS A 101 -13.62 8.17 -10.29
N TYR A 102 -12.37 7.79 -10.53
CA TYR A 102 -12.04 6.62 -11.33
C TYR A 102 -12.24 5.35 -10.51
N ASP A 103 -12.57 4.24 -11.16
CA ASP A 103 -12.90 2.98 -10.46
C ASP A 103 -11.68 2.32 -9.83
N GLY A 104 -10.47 2.71 -10.22
CA GLY A 104 -9.25 2.19 -9.63
C GLY A 104 -7.97 2.91 -10.05
N ILE A 105 -6.91 2.63 -9.29
CA ILE A 105 -5.53 3.03 -9.57
C ILE A 105 -4.71 1.75 -9.68
N PRO A 106 -4.66 1.08 -10.85
CA PRO A 106 -3.92 -0.18 -11.01
C PRO A 106 -2.40 0.01 -11.07
N SER A 107 -1.90 1.20 -11.39
CA SER A 107 -0.46 1.46 -11.50
C SER A 107 -0.10 2.89 -11.08
N LEU A 108 1.13 3.03 -10.57
CA LEU A 108 1.71 4.30 -10.18
C LEU A 108 3.21 4.27 -10.51
N ALA A 109 3.71 5.38 -11.04
CA ALA A 109 5.15 5.62 -11.19
C ALA A 109 5.53 6.99 -10.60
N PHE A 110 6.68 7.05 -9.94
CA PHE A 110 7.28 8.30 -9.49
C PHE A 110 8.07 8.91 -10.65
N SER A 111 8.02 10.24 -10.82
CA SER A 111 8.96 10.91 -11.71
C SER A 111 10.40 10.77 -11.16
N PRO A 112 11.37 10.30 -11.96
CA PRO A 112 12.75 10.16 -11.49
C PRO A 112 13.44 11.52 -11.29
N ALA A 113 12.96 12.59 -11.95
CA ALA A 113 13.51 13.94 -11.81
C ALA A 113 12.92 14.68 -10.60
N ASP A 114 11.67 14.38 -10.23
CA ASP A 114 10.97 14.96 -9.09
C ASP A 114 10.00 13.93 -8.48
N PRO A 115 10.44 13.16 -7.46
CA PRO A 115 9.62 12.12 -6.83
C PRO A 115 8.34 12.63 -6.13
N THR A 116 8.12 13.94 -6.05
CA THR A 116 6.84 14.49 -5.58
C THR A 116 5.74 14.43 -6.66
N VAL A 117 6.13 14.25 -7.93
CA VAL A 117 5.22 14.05 -9.07
C VAL A 117 4.95 12.56 -9.27
N LEU A 118 3.67 12.18 -9.23
CA LEU A 118 3.19 10.82 -9.42
C LEU A 118 2.40 10.71 -10.72
N TYR A 119 2.71 9.69 -11.54
CA TYR A 119 1.93 9.32 -12.70
C TYR A 119 1.02 8.16 -12.33
N LEU A 120 -0.30 8.33 -12.47
CA LEU A 120 -1.30 7.32 -12.13
C LEU A 120 -1.85 6.69 -13.41
N GLY A 121 -1.78 5.36 -13.50
CA GLY A 121 -2.68 4.61 -14.37
C GLY A 121 -4.05 4.52 -13.72
N LEU A 122 -5.10 4.70 -14.50
CA LEU A 122 -6.48 4.79 -14.00
C LEU A 122 -7.32 3.70 -14.65
N ALA A 123 -8.23 3.12 -13.88
CA ALA A 123 -9.19 2.13 -14.36
C ALA A 123 -10.58 2.76 -14.48
N GLU A 124 -11.30 2.33 -15.52
CA GLU A 124 -12.72 2.62 -15.72
C GLU A 124 -13.39 1.32 -16.16
N GLU A 125 -14.30 0.83 -15.33
CA GLU A 125 -15.03 -0.43 -15.50
C GLU A 125 -16.43 -0.08 -16.00
N ARG A 126 -16.67 -0.27 -17.30
CA ARG A 126 -17.97 -0.07 -17.94
C ARG A 126 -18.41 -1.31 -18.68
#